data_AF-A0A3D9AGG6-F1
#
_entry.id   AF-A0A3D9AGG6-F1
#
_cell.length_a   1.000
_cell.length_b   1.000
_cell.length_c   1.000
_cell.angle_alpha   90.00
_cell.angle_beta   90.00
_cell.angle_gamma   90.00
#
_symmetry.space_group_name_H-M   'P 1'
#
loop_
_entity.id
_entity.type
_entity.pdbx_description
1 polymer ?
#
loop_
_entity_poly.entity_id
_entity_poly.type
_entity_poly.pdbx_seq_one_letter_code
_entity_poly.pdbx_strand_id
1 'polypeptide(L)'
;MINPTKTNPLNQNIELGKIAWYRDYDQALAESTRLNKPIFLFFQEIPGCSTCVNFGRDVLTHPLMVETIENEFIPLAIHNNKSGKDAAILAKYNEPAWNNPVVHFVNSKGEDIISKLTNNYDPLSMYSKIVEVLLMTKGTIPEYVKLLGNDLKIDFNYSKKTIYETPCFWSGETTMAQHKAVYTTLPGFIGNREVVAIDFDTNMTSLKEMDDYAKEQGFFLINNHSAFKVDKDPQYYLKKTNYKFLPLSKTQRSKINLAIPYKINPEQYLSPKQLYWLYHKDLNSLSHPKAYELDIAQSWDFLNNEIK
;
A
#
# COMPACT_ATOMS: atom_id res chain seq x y z
N MET A 1 15.31 29.05 10.31
CA MET A 1 14.27 28.11 9.87
C MET A 1 14.21 27.00 10.90
N ILE A 2 13.09 26.89 11.63
CA ILE A 2 12.90 25.80 12.59
C ILE A 2 12.64 24.54 11.77
N ASN A 3 13.51 23.54 11.87
CA ASN A 3 13.26 22.26 11.20
C ASN A 3 11.92 21.71 11.69
N PRO A 4 11.04 21.26 10.78
CA PRO A 4 9.77 20.73 11.18
C PRO A 4 9.92 19.53 12.11
N THR A 5 9.30 19.65 13.29
CA THR A 5 9.35 18.61 14.33
C THR A 5 8.19 17.66 14.10
N LYS A 6 8.48 16.57 13.41
CA LYS A 6 7.56 15.43 13.29
C LYS A 6 7.72 14.50 14.50
N THR A 7 6.69 13.72 14.81
CA THR A 7 6.79 12.59 15.73
C THR A 7 7.76 11.55 15.18
N ASN A 8 8.32 10.72 16.08
CA ASN A 8 9.12 9.56 15.69
C ASN A 8 8.21 8.32 15.63
N PRO A 9 7.99 7.70 14.46
CA PRO A 9 7.17 6.50 14.33
C PRO A 9 7.61 5.31 15.20
N LEU A 10 8.88 5.24 15.58
CA LEU A 10 9.42 4.19 16.44
C LEU A 10 9.13 4.42 17.93
N ASN A 11 8.70 5.63 18.30
CA ASN A 11 8.42 6.02 19.67
C ASN A 11 7.20 6.95 19.73
N GLN A 12 6.05 6.43 19.29
CA GLN A 12 4.78 7.11 19.38
C GLN A 12 3.66 6.15 19.79
N ASN A 13 2.51 6.70 20.16
CA ASN A 13 1.35 5.90 20.54
C ASN A 13 0.80 5.11 19.34
N ILE A 14 0.30 3.90 19.59
CA ILE A 14 -0.14 2.96 18.55
C ILE A 14 -1.27 3.51 17.67
N GLU A 15 -2.10 4.40 18.21
CA GLU A 15 -3.20 5.09 17.55
C GLU A 15 -2.74 5.98 16.39
N LEU A 16 -1.45 6.36 16.35
CA LEU A 16 -0.81 7.11 15.25
C LEU A 16 -0.22 6.21 14.17
N GLY A 17 -0.20 4.89 14.37
CA GLY A 17 0.42 3.93 13.46
C GLY A 17 1.92 4.18 13.28
N LYS A 18 2.42 4.01 12.05
CA LYS A 18 3.84 4.18 11.68
C LYS A 18 4.13 5.44 10.85
N ILE A 19 3.24 6.42 10.88
CA ILE A 19 3.40 7.70 10.15
C ILE A 19 4.12 8.73 11.03
N ALA A 20 5.01 9.53 10.46
CA ALA A 20 5.68 10.65 11.11
C ALA A 20 4.82 11.92 11.01
N TRP A 21 4.20 12.30 12.12
CA TRP A 21 3.16 13.33 12.16
C TRP A 21 3.70 14.71 12.52
N TYR A 22 3.26 15.73 11.79
CA TYR A 22 3.25 17.09 12.32
C TYR A 22 2.30 17.18 13.51
N ARG A 23 2.64 18.08 14.45
CA ARG A 23 1.85 18.37 15.65
C ARG A 23 1.41 19.83 15.78
N ASP A 24 1.93 20.69 14.91
CA ASP A 24 1.59 22.11 14.87
C ASP A 24 0.87 22.42 13.56
N TYR A 25 -0.33 22.97 13.69
CA TYR A 25 -1.24 23.20 12.57
C TYR A 25 -0.71 24.28 11.61
N ASP A 26 -0.15 25.38 12.15
CA ASP A 26 0.38 26.47 11.33
C ASP A 26 1.62 26.03 10.56
N GLN A 27 2.48 25.22 11.20
CA GLN A 27 3.59 24.57 10.53
C GLN A 27 3.14 23.65 9.39
N ALA A 28 2.09 22.85 9.59
CA ALA A 28 1.57 21.97 8.55
C ALA A 28 1.01 22.76 7.34
N LEU A 29 0.34 23.91 7.57
CA LEU A 29 -0.11 24.80 6.48
C LEU A 29 1.07 25.42 5.72
N ALA A 30 2.11 25.85 6.44
CA ALA A 30 3.31 26.39 5.82
C ALA A 30 4.01 25.33 4.95
N GLU A 31 4.11 24.09 5.43
CA GLU A 31 4.69 22.96 4.70
C GLU A 31 3.82 22.52 3.52
N SER A 32 2.49 22.54 3.68
CA SER A 32 1.54 22.30 2.59
C SER A 32 1.73 23.29 1.45
N THR A 33 1.88 24.58 1.78
CA THR A 33 2.19 25.63 0.80
C THR A 33 3.56 25.40 0.16
N ARG A 34 4.60 25.14 0.96
CA ARG A 34 5.98 24.97 0.49
C ARG A 34 6.16 23.77 -0.43
N LEU A 35 5.51 22.65 -0.11
CA LEU A 35 5.64 21.39 -0.84
C LEU A 35 4.54 21.18 -1.88
N ASN A 36 3.55 22.07 -1.95
CA ASN A 36 2.35 21.94 -2.77
C ASN A 36 1.65 20.57 -2.56
N LYS A 37 1.44 20.21 -1.29
CA LYS A 37 0.77 18.96 -0.90
C LYS A 37 -0.47 19.26 -0.06
N PRO A 38 -1.60 18.54 -0.26
CA PRO A 38 -2.72 18.60 0.66
C PRO A 38 -2.32 18.09 2.05
N ILE A 39 -3.09 18.46 3.07
CA ILE A 39 -2.88 18.01 4.45
C ILE A 39 -3.82 16.85 4.74
N PHE A 40 -3.24 15.76 5.24
CA PHE A 40 -3.97 14.66 5.88
C PHE A 40 -4.11 15.05 7.35
N LEU A 41 -5.27 15.59 7.72
CA LEU A 41 -5.53 16.13 9.06
C LEU A 41 -6.28 15.10 9.90
N PHE A 42 -5.56 14.49 10.84
CA PHE A 42 -6.02 13.37 11.63
C PHE A 42 -6.39 13.80 13.06
N PHE A 43 -7.67 13.69 13.42
CA PHE A 43 -8.15 13.87 14.78
C PHE A 43 -8.28 12.51 15.47
N GLN A 44 -7.62 12.37 16.62
CA GLN A 44 -7.52 11.08 17.29
C GLN A 44 -7.42 11.22 18.81
N GLU A 45 -8.06 10.30 19.54
CA GLU A 45 -7.93 10.19 20.99
C GLU A 45 -6.61 9.48 21.33
N ILE A 46 -5.75 10.13 22.13
CA ILE A 46 -4.44 9.55 22.50
C ILE A 46 -4.12 9.73 24.00
N PRO A 47 -3.92 8.62 24.76
CA PRO A 47 -4.31 7.25 24.39
C PRO A 47 -5.82 7.15 24.19
N GLY A 48 -6.27 6.24 23.32
CA GLY A 48 -7.67 6.09 22.94
C GLY A 48 -8.22 4.68 23.12
N CYS A 49 -9.52 4.51 22.82
CA CYS A 49 -10.18 3.21 22.92
C CYS A 49 -9.73 2.20 21.84
N SER A 50 -10.29 0.98 21.86
CA SER A 50 -9.95 -0.07 20.90
C SER A 50 -10.12 0.35 19.44
N THR A 51 -11.12 1.17 19.12
CA THR A 51 -11.32 1.71 17.76
C THR A 51 -10.12 2.55 17.32
N CYS A 52 -9.60 3.39 18.22
CA CYS A 52 -8.45 4.25 17.96
C CYS A 52 -7.17 3.44 17.75
N VAL A 53 -6.96 2.44 18.62
CA VAL A 53 -5.82 1.52 18.55
C VAL A 53 -5.85 0.68 17.26
N ASN A 54 -7.01 0.13 16.92
CA ASN A 54 -7.18 -0.70 15.72
C ASN A 54 -7.01 0.13 14.46
N PHE A 55 -7.52 1.36 14.42
CA PHE A 55 -7.30 2.25 13.27
C PHE A 55 -5.80 2.52 13.03
N GLY A 56 -5.05 2.83 14.10
CA GLY A 56 -3.60 3.00 14.02
C GLY A 56 -2.88 1.74 13.52
N ARG A 57 -3.29 0.57 14.01
CA ARG A 57 -2.69 -0.74 13.67
C ARG A 57 -3.04 -1.22 12.27
N ASP A 58 -4.29 -1.09 11.85
CA ASP A 58 -4.80 -1.76 10.67
C ASP A 58 -4.77 -0.84 9.45
N VAL A 59 -4.93 0.48 9.65
CA VAL A 59 -4.95 1.48 8.57
C VAL A 59 -3.60 2.19 8.47
N LEU A 60 -3.06 2.69 9.58
CA LEU A 60 -1.92 3.63 9.57
C LEU A 60 -0.54 2.95 9.72
N THR A 61 -0.47 1.63 9.54
CA THR A 61 0.76 0.84 9.73
C THR A 61 1.21 0.10 8.47
N HIS A 62 0.32 -0.15 7.50
CA HIS A 62 0.70 -0.83 6.26
C HIS A 62 1.80 -0.03 5.51
N PRO A 63 2.96 -0.62 5.15
CA PRO A 63 4.11 0.15 4.64
C PRO A 63 3.79 1.04 3.44
N LEU A 64 3.07 0.54 2.44
CA LEU A 64 2.69 1.37 1.28
C LEU A 64 1.62 2.43 1.61
N MET A 65 0.79 2.22 2.63
CA MET A 65 -0.18 3.23 3.08
C MET A 65 0.56 4.39 3.75
N VAL A 66 1.50 4.07 4.65
CA VAL A 66 2.39 5.04 5.29
C VAL A 66 3.15 5.83 4.22
N GLU A 67 3.78 5.15 3.27
CA GLU A 67 4.49 5.78 2.16
C GLU A 67 3.58 6.70 1.35
N THR A 68 2.37 6.28 1.05
CA THR A 68 1.42 7.11 0.30
C THR A 68 1.07 8.37 1.08
N ILE A 69 0.79 8.26 2.37
CA ILE A 69 0.43 9.42 3.20
C ILE A 69 1.62 10.38 3.33
N GLU A 70 2.82 9.89 3.61
CA GLU A 70 4.00 10.75 3.79
C GLU A 70 4.52 11.38 2.51
N ASN A 71 4.39 10.68 1.37
CA ASN A 71 4.85 11.19 0.08
C ASN A 71 3.82 12.09 -0.60
N GLU A 72 2.53 11.83 -0.42
CA GLU A 72 1.50 12.55 -1.16
C GLU A 72 0.83 13.66 -0.35
N PHE A 73 0.93 13.64 0.99
CA PHE A 73 0.30 14.59 1.90
C PHE A 73 1.28 15.20 2.90
N ILE A 74 0.80 16.21 3.63
CA ILE A 74 1.36 16.64 4.91
C ILE A 74 0.56 15.93 6.03
N PRO A 75 1.12 14.92 6.71
CA PRO A 75 0.43 14.24 7.80
C PRO A 75 0.44 15.08 9.07
N LEU A 76 -0.73 15.54 9.52
CA LEU A 76 -0.90 16.32 10.75
C LEU A 76 -1.82 15.58 11.72
N ALA A 77 -1.37 15.38 12.96
CA ALA A 77 -2.16 14.77 14.02
C ALA A 77 -2.58 15.81 15.07
N ILE A 78 -3.86 15.81 15.40
CA ILE A 78 -4.47 16.61 16.46
C ILE A 78 -5.05 15.65 17.50
N HIS A 79 -4.64 15.77 18.76
CA HIS A 79 -5.23 14.94 19.80
C HIS A 79 -6.59 15.49 20.22
N ASN A 80 -7.64 14.71 20.04
CA ASN A 80 -9.01 15.16 20.31
C ASN A 80 -9.40 15.10 21.80
N ASN A 81 -8.46 14.77 22.68
CA ASN A 81 -8.65 14.69 24.14
C ASN A 81 -7.68 15.60 24.91
N LYS A 82 -7.04 16.57 24.24
CA LYS A 82 -6.10 17.51 24.85
C LYS A 82 -6.60 18.95 24.75
N SER A 83 -6.34 19.74 25.78
CA SER A 83 -6.60 21.18 25.80
C SER A 83 -5.53 21.95 25.01
N GLY A 84 -5.68 23.28 24.93
CA GLY A 84 -4.69 24.15 24.28
C GLY A 84 -4.84 24.17 22.76
N LYS A 85 -3.70 24.11 22.05
CA LYS A 85 -3.66 24.23 20.57
C LYS A 85 -4.54 23.20 19.88
N ASP A 86 -4.51 21.94 20.33
CA ASP A 86 -5.32 20.87 19.74
C ASP A 86 -6.82 21.18 19.86
N ALA A 87 -7.29 21.55 21.05
CA ALA A 87 -8.68 21.96 21.29
C ALA A 87 -9.13 23.16 20.42
N ALA A 88 -8.23 24.12 20.14
CA ALA A 88 -8.53 25.23 19.25
C ALA A 88 -8.77 24.76 17.80
N ILE A 89 -8.02 23.76 17.34
CA ILE A 89 -8.22 23.16 16.01
C ILE A 89 -9.48 22.29 15.97
N LEU A 90 -9.80 21.54 17.03
CA LEU A 90 -11.10 20.85 17.13
C LEU A 90 -12.27 21.82 16.95
N ALA A 91 -12.24 22.94 17.68
CA ALA A 91 -13.28 23.96 17.59
C ALA A 91 -13.37 24.56 16.18
N LYS A 92 -12.22 24.78 15.51
CA LYS A 92 -12.16 25.28 14.13
C LYS A 92 -12.85 24.35 13.13
N TYR A 93 -12.70 23.03 13.28
CA TYR A 93 -13.31 22.03 12.40
C TYR A 93 -14.67 21.52 12.90
N ASN A 94 -15.15 22.04 14.04
CA ASN A 94 -16.36 21.58 14.70
C ASN A 94 -16.33 20.06 15.00
N GLU A 95 -15.16 19.54 15.38
CA GLU A 95 -15.01 18.13 15.77
C GLU A 95 -15.21 17.93 17.27
N PRO A 96 -15.93 16.88 17.69
CA PRO A 96 -16.12 16.57 19.11
C PRO A 96 -14.81 16.07 19.75
N ALA A 97 -14.64 16.41 21.03
CA ALA A 97 -13.61 15.81 21.85
C ALA A 97 -13.97 14.37 22.25
N TRP A 98 -12.98 13.54 22.54
CA TRP A 98 -13.16 12.14 23.01
C TRP A 98 -14.03 11.30 22.06
N ASN A 99 -13.74 11.40 20.76
CA ASN A 99 -14.48 10.69 19.72
C ASN A 99 -13.57 9.70 18.97
N ASN A 100 -14.20 8.81 18.22
CA ASN A 100 -13.53 7.92 17.28
C ASN A 100 -12.70 8.70 16.24
N PRO A 101 -11.77 8.03 15.55
CA PRO A 101 -10.87 8.69 14.60
C PRO A 101 -11.62 9.43 13.50
N VAL A 102 -11.14 10.61 13.13
CA VAL A 102 -11.68 11.41 12.01
C VAL A 102 -10.52 11.92 11.18
N VAL A 103 -10.65 11.82 9.85
CA VAL A 103 -9.63 12.31 8.92
C VAL A 103 -10.24 13.34 7.98
N HIS A 104 -9.73 14.57 8.03
CA HIS A 104 -9.98 15.61 7.05
C HIS A 104 -8.87 15.63 6.01
N PHE A 105 -9.23 16.07 4.80
CA PHE A 105 -8.30 16.21 3.68
C PHE A 105 -8.37 17.65 3.21
N VAL A 106 -7.44 18.48 3.67
CA VAL A 106 -7.57 19.93 3.53
C VAL A 106 -6.48 20.51 2.63
N ASN A 107 -6.78 21.63 1.98
CA ASN A 107 -5.82 22.38 1.18
C ASN A 107 -4.89 23.22 2.08
N SER A 108 -3.96 23.98 1.47
CA SER A 108 -3.00 24.84 2.18
C SER A 108 -3.62 26.02 2.93
N LYS A 109 -4.93 26.27 2.77
CA LYS A 109 -5.71 27.25 3.53
C LYS A 109 -6.49 26.62 4.69
N GLY A 110 -6.46 25.29 4.81
CA GLY A 110 -7.22 24.54 5.81
C GLY A 110 -8.67 24.25 5.42
N GLU A 111 -9.04 24.42 4.16
CA GLU A 111 -10.40 24.11 3.66
C GLU A 111 -10.46 22.66 3.18
N ASP A 112 -11.54 21.94 3.52
CA ASP A 112 -11.76 20.57 3.06
C ASP A 112 -11.83 20.49 1.52
N ILE A 113 -11.06 19.58 0.94
CA ILE A 113 -11.05 19.28 -0.50
C ILE A 113 -12.18 18.30 -0.83
N ILE A 114 -12.39 17.34 0.07
CA ILE A 114 -13.41 16.29 -0.01
C ILE A 114 -14.06 16.10 1.35
N SER A 115 -15.14 15.33 1.42
CA SER A 115 -15.74 14.94 2.69
C SER A 115 -14.76 14.13 3.55
N LYS A 116 -14.74 14.44 4.85
CA LYS A 116 -13.95 13.73 5.87
C LYS A 116 -14.27 12.22 5.92
N LEU A 117 -13.29 11.42 6.34
CA LEU A 117 -13.51 10.04 6.73
C LEU A 117 -13.94 9.97 8.20
N THR A 118 -15.11 9.41 8.45
CA THR A 118 -15.68 9.19 9.77
C THR A 118 -16.62 7.99 9.73
N ASN A 119 -16.84 7.33 10.87
CA ASN A 119 -17.72 6.16 11.01
C ASN A 119 -17.41 4.97 10.08
N ASN A 120 -16.22 4.95 9.47
CA ASN A 120 -15.71 3.85 8.67
C ASN A 120 -14.19 3.81 8.78
N TYR A 121 -13.68 2.71 9.34
CA TYR A 121 -12.29 2.56 9.80
C TYR A 121 -11.54 1.49 9.01
N ASP A 122 -12.09 1.08 7.87
CA ASP A 122 -11.49 0.09 6.99
C ASP A 122 -10.37 0.69 6.11
N PRO A 123 -9.23 0.00 5.91
CA PRO A 123 -8.15 0.46 5.04
C PRO A 123 -8.57 0.81 3.60
N LEU A 124 -9.54 0.10 2.99
CA LEU A 124 -10.04 0.43 1.64
C LEU A 124 -10.79 1.75 1.62
N SER A 125 -11.45 2.12 2.72
CA SER A 125 -12.14 3.41 2.84
C SER A 125 -11.13 4.56 2.92
N MET A 126 -10.03 4.36 3.65
CA MET A 126 -8.90 5.30 3.66
C MET A 126 -8.26 5.43 2.27
N TYR A 127 -7.96 4.30 1.64
CA TYR A 127 -7.41 4.27 0.28
C TYR A 127 -8.31 5.02 -0.72
N SER A 128 -9.62 4.81 -0.65
CA SER A 128 -10.57 5.47 -1.55
C SER A 128 -10.55 6.99 -1.40
N LYS A 129 -10.46 7.49 -0.15
CA LYS A 129 -10.33 8.92 0.14
C LYS A 129 -9.02 9.50 -0.38
N ILE A 130 -7.91 8.78 -0.18
CA ILE A 130 -6.61 9.15 -0.73
C ILE A 130 -6.69 9.28 -2.26
N VAL A 131 -7.26 8.28 -2.95
CA VAL A 131 -7.45 8.30 -4.41
C VAL A 131 -8.29 9.50 -4.85
N GLU A 132 -9.41 9.77 -4.16
CA GLU A 132 -10.29 10.92 -4.44
C GLU A 132 -9.49 12.24 -4.40
N VAL A 133 -8.68 12.46 -3.35
CA VAL A 133 -7.84 13.65 -3.24
C VAL A 133 -6.78 13.71 -4.34
N LEU A 134 -6.10 12.60 -4.63
CA LEU A 134 -5.04 12.59 -5.66
C LEU A 134 -5.59 12.89 -7.05
N LEU A 135 -6.77 12.37 -7.39
CA LEU A 135 -7.44 12.70 -8.64
C LEU A 135 -7.84 14.18 -8.69
N MET A 136 -8.37 14.75 -7.60
CA MET A 136 -8.76 16.16 -7.57
C MET A 136 -7.57 17.12 -7.58
N THR A 137 -6.46 16.77 -6.94
CA THR A 137 -5.31 17.67 -6.75
C THR A 137 -4.18 17.47 -7.75
N LYS A 138 -4.02 16.26 -8.30
CA LYS A 138 -2.94 15.89 -9.23
C LYS A 138 -3.44 15.33 -10.56
N GLY A 139 -4.72 15.03 -10.69
CA GLY A 139 -5.33 14.45 -11.90
C GLY A 139 -4.92 12.99 -12.18
N THR A 140 -4.04 12.41 -11.35
CA THR A 140 -3.47 11.07 -11.55
C THR A 140 -3.19 10.40 -10.21
N ILE A 141 -3.06 9.07 -10.24
CA ILE A 141 -2.70 8.23 -9.09
C ILE A 141 -1.36 7.56 -9.41
N PRO A 142 -0.33 7.66 -8.56
CA PRO A 142 0.92 6.92 -8.75
C PRO A 142 0.68 5.42 -8.84
N GLU A 143 1.44 4.70 -9.67
CA GLU A 143 1.20 3.26 -9.89
C GLU A 143 1.35 2.45 -8.60
N TYR A 144 2.34 2.74 -7.74
CA TYR A 144 2.50 2.04 -6.46
C TYR A 144 1.27 2.21 -5.52
N VAL A 145 0.57 3.35 -5.63
CA VAL A 145 -0.68 3.59 -4.88
C VAL A 145 -1.81 2.73 -5.45
N LYS A 146 -1.93 2.60 -6.79
CA LYS A 146 -2.90 1.67 -7.40
C LYS A 146 -2.64 0.23 -6.96
N LEU A 147 -1.37 -0.16 -6.85
CA LEU A 147 -0.97 -1.48 -6.38
C LEU A 147 -1.34 -1.72 -4.92
N LEU A 148 -1.14 -0.73 -4.03
CA LEU A 148 -1.68 -0.77 -2.66
C LEU A 148 -3.19 -1.05 -2.66
N GLY A 149 -3.97 -0.37 -3.51
CA GLY A 149 -5.40 -0.63 -3.64
C GLY A 149 -5.73 -2.08 -4.02
N ASN A 150 -4.92 -2.68 -4.89
CA ASN A 150 -5.08 -4.09 -5.27
C ASN A 150 -4.71 -5.03 -4.12
N ASP A 151 -3.63 -4.76 -3.37
CA ASP A 151 -3.25 -5.56 -2.20
C ASP A 151 -4.35 -5.52 -1.12
N LEU A 152 -4.88 -4.34 -0.82
CA LEU A 152 -6.00 -4.19 0.13
C LEU A 152 -7.25 -4.96 -0.33
N LYS A 153 -7.60 -4.92 -1.62
CA LYS A 153 -8.72 -5.71 -2.12
C LYS A 153 -8.51 -7.22 -1.97
N ILE A 154 -7.26 -7.70 -2.07
CA ILE A 154 -6.94 -9.11 -1.81
C ILE A 154 -7.13 -9.42 -0.33
N ASP A 155 -6.51 -8.63 0.54
CA ASP A 155 -6.50 -8.91 1.98
C ASP A 155 -7.89 -8.79 2.61
N PHE A 156 -8.79 -7.97 2.04
CA PHE A 156 -10.19 -7.80 2.47
C PHE A 156 -11.20 -8.62 1.64
N ASN A 157 -10.77 -9.62 0.88
CA ASN A 157 -11.64 -10.55 0.13
C ASN A 157 -12.55 -9.90 -0.94
N TYR A 158 -12.11 -8.78 -1.53
CA TYR A 158 -12.71 -8.15 -2.71
C TYR A 158 -12.08 -8.63 -4.02
N SER A 159 -11.37 -9.76 -3.98
CA SER A 159 -10.82 -10.44 -5.15
C SER A 159 -11.19 -11.91 -5.12
N LYS A 160 -11.09 -12.58 -6.27
CA LYS A 160 -11.28 -14.03 -6.36
C LYS A 160 -9.97 -14.72 -6.70
N LYS A 161 -9.69 -15.81 -5.98
CA LYS A 161 -8.54 -16.67 -6.23
C LYS A 161 -8.90 -17.86 -7.12
N THR A 162 -8.05 -18.17 -8.09
CA THR A 162 -8.15 -19.40 -8.89
C THR A 162 -6.77 -19.88 -9.34
N ILE A 163 -6.69 -21.09 -9.90
CA ILE A 163 -5.43 -21.73 -10.30
C ILE A 163 -5.60 -22.32 -11.70
N TYR A 164 -4.64 -22.04 -12.57
CA TYR A 164 -4.57 -22.61 -13.92
C TYR A 164 -3.34 -23.49 -14.07
N GLU A 165 -3.50 -24.67 -14.64
CA GLU A 165 -2.39 -25.46 -15.19
C GLU A 165 -1.83 -24.76 -16.42
N THR A 166 -0.51 -24.72 -16.48
CA THR A 166 0.25 -24.07 -17.56
C THR A 166 1.34 -25.00 -18.04
N PRO A 167 1.69 -25.01 -19.34
CA PRO A 167 2.82 -25.80 -19.84
C PRO A 167 4.18 -25.42 -19.22
N CYS A 168 4.33 -24.14 -18.86
CA CYS A 168 5.47 -23.60 -18.13
C CYS A 168 4.98 -22.44 -17.26
N PHE A 169 5.09 -22.55 -15.94
CA PHE A 169 4.53 -21.54 -15.03
C PHE A 169 5.29 -20.21 -15.08
N TRP A 170 6.56 -20.18 -15.53
CA TRP A 170 7.29 -18.91 -15.68
C TRP A 170 6.66 -18.04 -16.77
N SER A 171 6.37 -18.62 -17.94
CA SER A 171 5.60 -17.94 -18.97
C SER A 171 4.14 -17.75 -18.56
N GLY A 172 3.57 -18.72 -17.84
CA GLY A 172 2.21 -18.66 -17.32
C GLY A 172 1.97 -17.44 -16.41
N GLU A 173 2.89 -17.16 -15.48
CA GLU A 173 2.84 -15.97 -14.62
C GLU A 173 2.78 -14.69 -15.44
N THR A 174 3.65 -14.55 -16.45
CA THR A 174 3.68 -13.36 -17.28
C THR A 174 2.49 -13.26 -18.22
N THR A 175 1.96 -14.38 -18.70
CA THR A 175 0.75 -14.39 -19.51
C THR A 175 -0.45 -13.94 -18.68
N MET A 176 -0.70 -14.58 -17.53
CA MET A 176 -1.85 -14.21 -16.69
C MET A 176 -1.75 -12.77 -16.16
N ALA A 177 -0.55 -12.29 -15.83
CA ALA A 177 -0.35 -10.93 -15.33
C ALA A 177 -0.64 -9.81 -16.35
N GLN A 178 -0.69 -10.13 -17.66
CA GLN A 178 -1.06 -9.18 -18.71
C GLN A 178 -2.56 -8.88 -18.73
N HIS A 179 -3.40 -9.77 -18.21
CA HIS A 179 -4.83 -9.51 -18.13
C HIS A 179 -5.09 -8.40 -17.09
N LYS A 180 -5.75 -7.32 -17.51
CA LYS A 180 -5.95 -6.10 -16.70
C LYS A 180 -6.61 -6.32 -15.33
N ALA A 181 -7.44 -7.36 -15.21
CA ALA A 181 -8.13 -7.71 -13.97
C ALA A 181 -7.27 -8.54 -13.00
N VAL A 182 -6.11 -9.05 -13.42
CA VAL A 182 -5.25 -9.88 -12.56
C VAL A 182 -4.38 -8.97 -11.69
N TYR A 183 -4.51 -9.17 -10.38
CA TYR A 183 -3.75 -8.47 -9.35
C TYR A 183 -2.42 -9.16 -9.06
N THR A 184 -2.45 -10.49 -8.93
CA THR A 184 -1.28 -11.30 -8.57
C THR A 184 -1.14 -12.53 -9.45
N THR A 185 0.10 -12.99 -9.60
CA THR A 185 0.43 -14.31 -10.12
C THR A 185 1.43 -14.97 -9.18
N LEU A 186 1.26 -16.27 -8.94
CA LEU A 186 2.13 -17.06 -8.08
C LEU A 186 2.32 -18.46 -8.68
N PRO A 187 3.56 -18.84 -9.04
CA PRO A 187 3.83 -20.12 -9.66
C PRO A 187 3.89 -21.21 -8.59
N GLY A 188 3.58 -22.43 -8.99
CA GLY A 188 3.72 -23.58 -8.12
C GLY A 188 3.33 -24.88 -8.79
N PHE A 189 3.07 -25.87 -7.94
CA PHE A 189 2.76 -27.23 -8.35
C PHE A 189 1.49 -27.74 -7.69
N ILE A 190 0.72 -28.52 -8.44
CA ILE A 190 -0.31 -29.42 -7.91
C ILE A 190 0.00 -30.82 -8.44
N GLY A 191 0.52 -31.68 -7.58
CA GLY A 191 1.12 -32.95 -8.01
C GLY A 191 2.36 -32.67 -8.88
N ASN A 192 2.36 -33.19 -10.11
CA ASN A 192 3.44 -32.97 -11.08
C ASN A 192 3.12 -31.86 -12.10
N ARG A 193 1.97 -31.20 -11.95
CA ARG A 193 1.54 -30.14 -12.88
C ARG A 193 2.12 -28.80 -12.46
N GLU A 194 2.67 -28.09 -13.43
CA GLU A 194 3.00 -26.68 -13.30
C GLU A 194 1.73 -25.83 -13.34
N VAL A 195 1.55 -24.99 -12.34
CA VAL A 195 0.34 -24.17 -12.19
C VAL A 195 0.67 -22.74 -11.81
N VAL A 196 -0.24 -21.83 -12.13
CA VAL A 196 -0.20 -20.43 -11.72
C VAL A 196 -1.47 -20.12 -10.95
N ALA A 197 -1.32 -19.75 -9.68
CA ALA A 197 -2.39 -19.18 -8.87
C ALA A 197 -2.51 -17.68 -9.16
N ILE A 198 -3.73 -17.18 -9.27
CA ILE A 198 -4.02 -15.76 -9.48
C ILE A 198 -5.06 -15.25 -8.49
N ASP A 199 -4.95 -13.98 -8.13
CA ASP A 199 -6.04 -13.19 -7.55
C ASP A 199 -6.51 -12.16 -8.59
N PHE A 200 -7.82 -12.03 -8.82
CA PHE A 200 -8.38 -11.13 -9.84
C PHE A 200 -9.63 -10.36 -9.37
N ASP A 201 -9.88 -9.22 -10.04
CA ASP A 201 -11.01 -8.32 -9.78
C ASP A 201 -12.31 -8.82 -10.42
N THR A 202 -13.27 -9.22 -9.59
CA THR A 202 -14.58 -9.70 -10.06
C THR A 202 -15.50 -8.60 -10.59
N ASN A 203 -15.20 -7.33 -10.34
CA ASN A 203 -15.92 -6.22 -10.95
C ASN A 203 -15.44 -5.91 -12.37
N MET A 204 -14.25 -6.39 -12.75
CA MET A 204 -13.69 -6.19 -14.09
C MET A 204 -13.87 -7.39 -15.01
N THR A 205 -13.98 -8.60 -14.44
CA THR A 205 -14.15 -9.84 -15.20
C THR A 205 -14.76 -10.94 -14.36
N SER A 206 -15.51 -11.83 -15.00
CA SER A 206 -16.02 -13.05 -14.38
C SER A 206 -15.00 -14.20 -14.42
N LEU A 207 -15.20 -15.24 -13.59
CA LEU A 207 -14.38 -16.46 -13.70
C LEU A 207 -14.50 -17.11 -15.08
N LYS A 208 -15.68 -17.03 -15.72
CA LYS A 208 -15.89 -17.59 -17.06
C LYS A 208 -15.02 -16.87 -18.09
N GLU A 209 -15.03 -15.54 -18.10
CA GLU A 209 -14.20 -14.75 -19.01
C GLU A 209 -12.70 -14.95 -18.76
N MET A 210 -12.29 -15.07 -17.49
CA MET A 210 -10.90 -15.40 -17.15
C MET A 210 -10.50 -16.81 -17.64
N ASP A 211 -11.41 -17.79 -17.54
CA ASP A 211 -11.19 -19.13 -18.07
C ASP A 211 -11.16 -19.16 -19.60
N ASP A 212 -12.02 -18.38 -20.26
CA ASP A 212 -11.98 -18.22 -21.72
C ASP A 212 -10.63 -17.61 -22.16
N TYR A 213 -10.15 -16.56 -21.48
CA TYR A 213 -8.80 -16.00 -21.70
C TYR A 213 -7.69 -17.04 -21.48
N ALA A 214 -7.75 -17.79 -20.37
CA ALA A 214 -6.74 -18.80 -20.05
C ALA A 214 -6.69 -19.92 -21.11
N LYS A 215 -7.86 -20.38 -21.59
CA LYS A 215 -7.97 -21.41 -22.64
C LYS A 215 -7.37 -20.97 -23.96
N GLU A 216 -7.53 -19.70 -24.35
CA GLU A 216 -6.87 -19.14 -25.55
C GLU A 216 -5.34 -19.21 -25.46
N GLN A 217 -4.79 -19.21 -24.24
CA GLN A 217 -3.35 -19.35 -23.98
C GLN A 217 -2.92 -20.82 -23.80
N GLY A 218 -3.83 -21.77 -23.94
CA GLY A 218 -3.58 -23.19 -23.71
C GLY A 218 -3.47 -23.57 -22.23
N PHE A 219 -4.07 -22.78 -21.33
CA PHE A 219 -4.09 -23.04 -19.90
C PHE A 219 -5.44 -23.63 -19.46
N PHE A 220 -5.43 -24.41 -18.39
CA PHE A 220 -6.62 -25.17 -17.95
C PHE A 220 -6.94 -24.92 -16.49
N LEU A 221 -8.20 -24.59 -16.19
CA LEU A 221 -8.67 -24.36 -14.83
C LEU A 221 -8.50 -25.62 -13.95
N ILE A 222 -7.91 -25.45 -12.77
CA ILE A 222 -7.82 -26.49 -11.75
C ILE A 222 -8.94 -26.30 -10.72
N ASN A 223 -9.84 -27.27 -10.60
CA ASN A 223 -10.97 -27.18 -9.65
C ASN A 223 -10.56 -27.42 -8.18
N ASN A 224 -9.56 -28.29 -7.94
CA ASN A 224 -9.13 -28.64 -6.58
C ASN A 224 -7.78 -27.99 -6.25
N HIS A 225 -7.80 -26.97 -5.38
CA HIS A 225 -6.63 -26.21 -4.98
C HIS A 225 -5.87 -26.78 -3.76
N SER A 226 -6.40 -27.81 -3.09
CA SER A 226 -5.92 -28.27 -1.76
C SER A 226 -4.45 -28.72 -1.73
N ALA A 227 -3.92 -29.20 -2.85
CA ALA A 227 -2.55 -29.67 -2.97
C ALA A 227 -1.57 -28.64 -3.57
N PHE A 228 -1.98 -27.37 -3.69
CA PHE A 228 -1.13 -26.31 -4.22
C PHE A 228 0.08 -26.07 -3.33
N LYS A 229 1.26 -26.13 -3.93
CA LYS A 229 2.55 -25.79 -3.30
C LYS A 229 3.24 -24.73 -4.14
N VAL A 230 3.61 -23.62 -3.51
CA VAL A 230 4.36 -22.54 -4.17
C VAL A 230 5.70 -23.09 -4.67
N ASP A 231 6.14 -22.60 -5.82
CA ASP A 231 7.48 -22.90 -6.33
C ASP A 231 8.55 -22.47 -5.31
N LYS A 232 9.69 -23.16 -5.29
CA LYS A 232 10.79 -22.85 -4.36
C LYS A 232 11.47 -21.51 -4.65
N ASP A 233 11.35 -21.01 -5.89
CA ASP A 233 11.99 -19.77 -6.33
C ASP A 233 11.03 -18.97 -7.26
N PRO A 234 9.91 -18.45 -6.71
CA PRO A 234 8.83 -17.84 -7.48
C PRO A 234 9.27 -16.50 -8.11
N GLN A 235 8.49 -15.99 -9.09
CA GLN A 235 8.77 -14.77 -9.84
C GLN A 235 10.15 -14.79 -10.53
N TYR A 236 10.28 -15.68 -11.52
CA TYR A 236 11.54 -16.03 -12.17
C TYR A 236 12.36 -14.85 -12.73
N TYR A 237 11.71 -13.81 -13.24
CA TYR A 237 12.41 -12.65 -13.79
C TYR A 237 12.81 -11.67 -12.70
N LEU A 238 11.92 -11.42 -11.73
CA LEU A 238 12.20 -10.53 -10.59
C LEU A 238 13.40 -11.04 -9.78
N LYS A 239 13.44 -12.33 -9.44
CA LYS A 239 14.49 -12.91 -8.58
C LYS A 239 15.91 -12.79 -9.13
N LYS A 240 16.06 -12.49 -10.43
CA LYS A 240 17.36 -12.32 -11.12
C LYS A 240 17.90 -10.88 -11.07
N THR A 241 17.21 -9.99 -10.37
CA THR A 241 17.52 -8.55 -10.33
C THR A 241 17.71 -8.07 -8.89
N ASN A 242 18.12 -6.81 -8.71
CA ASN A 242 18.19 -6.20 -7.38
C ASN A 242 16.82 -5.97 -6.73
N TYR A 243 15.72 -6.04 -7.49
CA TYR A 243 14.36 -5.94 -6.93
C TYR A 243 14.08 -7.04 -5.89
N LYS A 244 14.81 -8.18 -5.91
CA LYS A 244 14.65 -9.26 -4.93
C LYS A 244 14.98 -8.87 -3.48
N PHE A 245 15.80 -7.83 -3.30
CA PHE A 245 16.17 -7.31 -1.99
C PHE A 245 15.20 -6.24 -1.49
N LEU A 246 14.25 -5.79 -2.32
CA LEU A 246 13.27 -4.81 -1.90
C LEU A 246 12.14 -5.47 -1.13
N PRO A 247 11.57 -4.77 -0.14
CA PRO A 247 10.32 -5.19 0.47
C PRO A 247 9.18 -4.85 -0.49
N LEU A 248 8.59 -5.86 -1.13
CA LEU A 248 7.59 -5.69 -2.20
C LEU A 248 6.25 -6.32 -1.81
N SER A 249 5.15 -5.66 -2.16
CA SER A 249 3.81 -6.23 -1.98
C SER A 249 3.52 -7.34 -2.99
N LYS A 250 2.42 -8.10 -2.80
CA LYS A 250 2.06 -9.21 -3.69
C LYS A 250 1.83 -8.73 -5.13
N THR A 251 1.16 -7.60 -5.27
CA THR A 251 0.84 -7.01 -6.57
C THR A 251 2.07 -6.38 -7.24
N GLN A 252 2.94 -5.72 -6.48
CA GLN A 252 4.23 -5.20 -6.97
C GLN A 252 5.09 -6.31 -7.56
N ARG A 253 5.23 -7.44 -6.87
CA ARG A 253 6.01 -8.59 -7.35
C ARG A 253 5.52 -9.10 -8.70
N SER A 254 4.21 -9.23 -8.85
CA SER A 254 3.59 -9.74 -10.08
C SER A 254 3.79 -8.77 -11.25
N LYS A 255 3.63 -7.45 -11.02
CA LYS A 255 3.85 -6.43 -12.07
C LYS A 255 5.32 -6.26 -12.43
N ILE A 256 6.24 -6.30 -11.47
CA ILE A 256 7.69 -6.23 -11.73
C ILE A 256 8.17 -7.49 -12.48
N ASN A 257 7.70 -8.68 -12.07
CA ASN A 257 8.03 -9.95 -12.76
C ASN A 257 7.58 -9.95 -14.22
N LEU A 258 6.41 -9.35 -14.51
CA LEU A 258 5.95 -9.11 -15.88
C LEU A 258 6.80 -8.07 -16.61
N ALA A 259 7.11 -6.94 -15.97
CA ALA A 259 7.70 -5.80 -16.63
C ALA A 259 9.10 -6.09 -17.21
N ILE A 260 9.90 -6.87 -16.50
CA ILE A 260 11.30 -7.18 -16.85
C ILE A 260 11.43 -7.81 -18.26
N PRO A 261 10.81 -8.97 -18.56
CA PRO A 261 10.94 -9.59 -19.88
C PRO A 261 10.29 -8.77 -21.01
N TYR A 262 9.29 -7.93 -20.69
CA TYR A 262 8.58 -7.08 -21.66
C TYR A 262 9.23 -5.69 -21.83
N LYS A 263 10.38 -5.43 -21.19
CA LYS A 263 11.11 -4.14 -21.26
C LYS A 263 10.25 -2.94 -20.83
N ILE A 264 9.28 -3.17 -19.96
CA ILE A 264 8.51 -2.12 -19.30
C ILE A 264 9.32 -1.68 -18.08
N ASN A 265 9.39 -0.37 -17.81
CA ASN A 265 10.14 0.13 -16.66
C ASN A 265 9.52 -0.39 -15.33
N PRO A 266 10.20 -1.25 -14.55
CA PRO A 266 9.63 -1.77 -13.30
C PRO A 266 9.60 -0.72 -12.17
N GLU A 267 10.43 0.31 -12.26
CA GLU A 267 10.54 1.37 -11.24
C GLU A 267 9.24 2.15 -11.04
N GLN A 268 8.39 2.22 -12.07
CA GLN A 268 7.09 2.88 -11.96
C GLN A 268 6.21 2.25 -10.86
N TYR A 269 6.41 0.96 -10.55
CA TYR A 269 5.63 0.24 -9.55
C TYR A 269 6.15 0.41 -8.12
N LEU A 270 7.26 1.09 -7.91
CA LEU A 270 7.89 1.27 -6.62
C LEU A 270 7.47 2.58 -5.95
N SER A 271 7.35 2.57 -4.63
CA SER A 271 7.23 3.78 -3.82
C SER A 271 8.56 4.56 -3.84
N PRO A 272 8.54 5.86 -3.52
CA PRO A 272 9.76 6.66 -3.42
C PRO A 272 10.85 6.06 -2.53
N LYS A 273 10.49 5.46 -1.37
CA LYS A 273 11.46 4.83 -0.47
C LYS A 273 12.00 3.50 -1.02
N GLN A 274 11.17 2.73 -1.72
CA GLN A 274 11.64 1.53 -2.42
C GLN A 274 12.63 1.90 -3.55
N LEU A 275 12.37 2.99 -4.28
CA LEU A 275 13.30 3.52 -5.28
C LEU A 275 14.61 3.99 -4.66
N TYR A 276 14.54 4.74 -3.55
CA TYR A 276 15.72 5.12 -2.78
C TYR A 276 16.57 3.89 -2.45
N TRP A 277 15.95 2.84 -1.92
CA TRP A 277 16.65 1.61 -1.57
C TRP A 277 17.22 0.86 -2.76
N LEU A 278 16.50 0.80 -3.88
CA LEU A 278 16.98 0.16 -5.11
C LEU A 278 18.35 0.70 -5.54
N TYR A 279 18.56 2.00 -5.35
CA TYR A 279 19.79 2.70 -5.69
C TYR A 279 20.77 2.85 -4.52
N HIS A 280 20.38 2.44 -3.31
CA HIS A 280 21.24 2.51 -2.15
C HIS A 280 22.32 1.41 -2.19
N LYS A 281 23.59 1.82 -2.06
CA LYS A 281 24.75 0.90 -2.14
C LYS A 281 24.71 -0.25 -1.13
N ASP A 282 24.06 -0.03 0.02
CA ASP A 282 24.00 -0.99 1.13
C ASP A 282 22.73 -1.86 1.11
N LEU A 283 21.89 -1.80 0.05
CA LEU A 283 20.67 -2.60 -0.04
C LEU A 283 20.94 -4.10 0.16
N ASN A 284 21.97 -4.62 -0.52
CA ASN A 284 22.26 -6.06 -0.50
C ASN A 284 22.86 -6.53 0.84
N SER A 285 23.45 -5.63 1.63
CA SER A 285 24.02 -5.96 2.94
C SER A 285 23.00 -5.81 4.07
N LEU A 286 22.08 -4.85 3.94
CA LEU A 286 21.05 -4.57 4.95
C LEU A 286 19.79 -5.42 4.79
N SER A 287 19.44 -5.80 3.56
CA SER A 287 18.21 -6.54 3.28
C SER A 287 18.40 -8.06 3.28
N HIS A 288 17.29 -8.79 3.38
CA HIS A 288 17.25 -10.22 3.17
C HIS A 288 17.46 -10.58 1.67
N PRO A 289 18.25 -11.61 1.33
CA PRO A 289 18.52 -11.99 -0.08
C PRO A 289 17.30 -12.37 -0.93
N LYS A 290 16.21 -12.72 -0.25
CA LYS A 290 14.88 -13.02 -0.81
C LYS A 290 13.80 -12.17 -0.12
N ALA A 291 14.09 -10.91 0.18
CA ALA A 291 13.14 -10.01 0.87
C ALA A 291 11.78 -9.97 0.18
N TYR A 292 11.77 -10.00 -1.16
CA TYR A 292 10.54 -10.02 -1.95
C TYR A 292 9.65 -11.24 -1.68
N GLU A 293 10.16 -12.37 -1.17
CA GLU A 293 9.31 -13.53 -0.87
C GLU A 293 8.52 -13.36 0.45
N LEU A 294 8.97 -12.47 1.33
CA LEU A 294 8.41 -12.24 2.65
C LEU A 294 7.17 -11.35 2.62
N ASP A 295 6.45 -11.30 3.74
CA ASP A 295 5.45 -10.26 3.94
C ASP A 295 6.10 -8.87 3.86
N ILE A 296 5.37 -7.90 3.31
CA ILE A 296 5.92 -6.55 3.08
C ILE A 296 6.29 -5.87 4.40
N ALA A 297 5.51 -6.05 5.47
CA ALA A 297 5.84 -5.45 6.76
C ALA A 297 7.12 -6.07 7.34
N GLN A 298 7.25 -7.39 7.26
CA GLN A 298 8.45 -8.11 7.72
C GLN A 298 9.71 -7.69 6.95
N SER A 299 9.63 -7.62 5.62
CA SER A 299 10.77 -7.23 4.79
C SER A 299 11.13 -5.75 4.94
N TRP A 300 10.15 -4.88 5.25
CA TRP A 300 10.42 -3.46 5.49
C TRP A 300 11.29 -3.23 6.71
N ASP A 301 11.15 -4.05 7.75
CA ASP A 301 11.87 -3.91 9.02
C ASP A 301 13.40 -4.08 8.86
N PHE A 302 13.87 -4.81 7.84
CA PHE A 302 15.31 -4.89 7.53
C PHE A 302 15.91 -3.53 7.18
N LEU A 303 15.12 -2.69 6.51
CA LEU A 303 15.60 -1.41 5.95
C LEU A 303 15.24 -0.21 6.83
N ASN A 304 14.18 -0.33 7.66
CA ASN A 304 13.65 0.82 8.38
C ASN A 304 14.58 1.36 9.49
N ASN A 305 15.49 0.53 10.02
CA ASN A 305 16.41 0.91 11.11
C ASN A 305 17.53 1.88 10.68
N GLU A 306 17.76 2.02 9.38
CA GLU A 306 18.90 2.77 8.83
C GLU A 306 18.52 4.13 8.23
N ILE A 307 17.23 4.46 8.18
CA ILE A 307 16.72 5.72 7.63
C ILE A 307 16.54 6.67 8.81
N LYS A 308 17.66 7.25 9.24
CA LYS A 308 17.73 8.27 10.29
C LYS A 308 17.86 9.66 9.69
#